data_AF-A0A9E1Q0N9-F1
#
_entry.id   AF-A0A9E1Q0N9-F1
#
_cell.length_a   1.000
_cell.length_b   1.000
_cell.length_c   1.000
_cell.angle_alpha   90.00
_cell.angle_beta   90.00
_cell.angle_gamma   90.00
#
_symmetry.space_group_name_H-M   'P 1'
#
loop_
_entity.id
_entity.type
_entity.pdbx_description
1 polymer ?
#
loop_
_entity_poly.entity_id
_entity_poly.type
_entity_poly.pdbx_seq_one_letter_code
_entity_poly.pdbx_strand_id
1 'polypeptide(L)' 'MARPKTQYICQDCGAAHARWTGRCDSCGGWNTVAEEAAADVAPIGGKGGHSGKKGRAIEFVSLDGQSTPA' A
#
# COMPACT_ATOMS: atom_id res chain seq x y z
N MET A 1 12.97 -17.54 -5.50
CA MET A 1 12.29 -16.26 -5.80
C MET A 1 10.92 -16.30 -5.14
N ALA A 2 10.63 -15.39 -4.19
CA ALA A 2 9.28 -15.30 -3.63
C ALA A 2 8.35 -14.75 -4.72
N ARG A 3 7.26 -15.46 -5.00
CA ARG A 3 6.26 -14.99 -5.96
C ARG A 3 5.46 -13.90 -5.25
N PRO A 4 5.23 -12.72 -5.87
CA PRO A 4 4.44 -11.68 -5.26
C PRO A 4 3.06 -12.24 -4.94
N LYS A 5 2.64 -12.08 -3.69
CA LYS A 5 1.33 -12.55 -3.25
C LYS A 5 0.32 -11.49 -3.65
N THR A 6 -0.57 -11.82 -4.57
CA THR A 6 -1.69 -10.95 -4.93
C THR A 6 -2.67 -10.90 -3.75
N GLN A 7 -3.02 -9.69 -3.30
CA GLN A 7 -4.05 -9.46 -2.29
C GLN A 7 -5.19 -8.66 -2.89
N TYR A 8 -6.41 -8.88 -2.43
CA TYR A 8 -7.57 -8.12 -2.88
C TYR A 8 -8.09 -7.27 -1.73
N ILE A 9 -8.16 -5.95 -1.90
CA ILE A 9 -8.61 -5.02 -0.85
C ILE A 9 -9.87 -4.30 -1.29
N CYS A 10 -10.86 -4.27 -0.39
CA CYS A 10 -12.06 -3.46 -0.55
C CYS A 10 -11.73 -1.97 -0.40
N GLN A 11 -11.99 -1.17 -1.43
CA GLN A 11 -11.73 0.27 -1.43
C GLN A 11 -12.67 1.08 -0.52
N ASP A 12 -13.81 0.50 -0.14
CA ASP A 12 -14.80 1.18 0.71
C ASP A 12 -14.56 0.94 2.20
N CYS A 13 -14.11 -0.26 2.58
CA CYS A 13 -13.97 -0.65 3.99
C CYS A 13 -12.59 -1.18 4.38
N GLY A 14 -11.66 -1.34 3.43
CA GLY A 14 -10.30 -1.83 3.68
C GLY A 14 -10.20 -3.34 3.96
N ALA A 15 -11.30 -4.10 3.86
CA ALA A 15 -11.26 -5.55 4.08
C ALA A 15 -10.35 -6.25 3.05
N ALA A 16 -9.43 -7.09 3.54
CA ALA A 16 -8.55 -7.90 2.71
C ALA A 16 -9.16 -9.26 2.42
N HIS A 17 -9.08 -9.69 1.17
CA HIS A 17 -9.60 -10.94 0.65
C HIS A 17 -8.47 -11.71 -0.08
N ALA A 18 -8.47 -13.03 0.05
CA ALA A 18 -7.47 -13.91 -0.58
C ALA A 18 -7.76 -14.20 -2.05
N ARG A 19 -8.96 -13.87 -2.53
CA ARG A 19 -9.44 -14.06 -3.90
C ARG A 19 -10.46 -12.99 -4.23
N TRP A 20 -10.63 -12.70 -5.51
CA TRP A 20 -11.68 -11.78 -5.96
C TRP A 20 -13.06 -12.44 -5.81
N THR A 21 -13.96 -11.79 -5.07
CA THR A 21 -15.33 -12.27 -4.79
C THR A 21 -16.44 -11.43 -5.43
N GLY A 22 -16.12 -10.34 -6.16
CA GLY A 22 -17.08 -9.41 -6.77
C GLY A 22 -17.87 -8.55 -5.77
N ARG A 23 -18.25 -9.12 -4.62
CA ARG A 23 -18.88 -8.47 -3.47
C ARG A 23 -17.97 -8.57 -2.25
N CYS A 24 -17.86 -7.50 -1.48
CA CYS A 24 -17.15 -7.50 -0.20
C CYS A 24 -18.01 -8.13 0.90
N ASP A 25 -17.48 -9.13 1.61
CA ASP A 25 -18.18 -9.80 2.73
C ASP A 25 -18.29 -8.95 4.00
N SER A 26 -17.50 -7.87 4.10
CA SER A 26 -17.49 -6.96 5.26
C SER A 26 -18.53 -5.85 5.13
N CYS A 27 -18.54 -5.13 4.00
CA CYS A 27 -19.46 -4.00 3.78
C CYS A 27 -20.65 -4.32 2.86
N GLY A 28 -20.67 -5.48 2.20
CA GLY A 28 -21.72 -5.84 1.24
C GLY A 28 -21.65 -5.11 -0.12
N GLY A 29 -20.69 -4.20 -0.29
CA GLY A 29 -20.49 -3.44 -1.53
C GLY A 29 -20.07 -4.34 -2.70
N TRP A 30 -20.55 -4.02 -3.90
CA TRP A 30 -20.20 -4.70 -5.14
C TRP A 30 -19.17 -3.90 -5.94
N ASN A 31 -18.26 -4.58 -6.62
CA ASN A 31 -17.17 -3.97 -7.40
C ASN A 31 -16.24 -3.07 -6.57
N THR A 32 -16.24 -3.24 -5.26
CA THR A 32 -15.38 -2.49 -4.33
C THR A 32 -14.06 -3.20 -4.06
N VAL A 33 -13.97 -4.50 -4.39
CA VAL A 33 -12.79 -5.34 -4.15
C VAL A 33 -11.82 -5.19 -5.33
N ALA A 34 -10.68 -4.54 -5.10
CA ALA A 34 -9.64 -4.30 -6.09
C ALA A 34 -8.37 -5.11 -5.79
N GLU A 35 -7.61 -5.45 -6.84
CA GLU A 35 -6.33 -6.15 -6.71
C GLU A 35 -5.23 -5.17 -6.31
N GLU A 36 -4.57 -5.41 -5.18
CA GLU A 36 -3.32 -4.74 -4.83
C GLU A 36 -2.16 -5.72 -5.00
N ALA A 37 -1.13 -5.27 -5.71
CA ALA A 37 0.16 -5.92 -5.60
C ALA A 37 0.61 -5.75 -4.15
N ALA A 38 0.88 -6.85 -3.44
CA ALA A 38 1.64 -6.75 -2.20
C ALA A 38 2.95 -6.06 -2.58
N ALA A 39 3.06 -4.77 -2.26
CA ALA A 39 4.32 -4.08 -2.38
C ALA A 39 5.32 -4.94 -1.62
N ASP A 40 6.49 -5.20 -2.20
CA ASP A 40 7.67 -5.49 -1.41
C ASP A 40 7.92 -4.25 -0.55
N VAL A 41 7.10 -4.06 0.48
CA VAL A 41 7.27 -3.06 1.52
C VAL A 41 8.47 -3.53 2.31
N ALA A 42 9.66 -3.24 1.78
CA ALA A 42 10.78 -2.93 2.62
C ALA A 42 10.25 -1.93 3.66
N PRO A 43 10.29 -2.26 4.96
CA PRO A 43 9.71 -1.40 5.98
C PRO A 43 10.32 -0.01 5.85
N ILE A 44 9.47 1.02 5.75
CA ILE A 44 9.83 2.46 5.70
C ILE A 44 10.60 2.93 6.98
N GLY A 45 10.98 2.02 7.88
CA GLY A 45 11.86 2.29 9.02
C GLY A 45 12.83 1.16 9.40
N GLY A 46 12.96 0.11 8.58
CA GLY A 46 13.97 -0.91 8.84
C GLY A 46 15.34 -0.42 8.41
N LYS A 47 16.36 -0.52 9.28
CA LYS A 47 17.77 -0.32 8.91
C LYS A 47 18.18 -1.36 7.86
N GLY A 48 17.86 -1.09 6.60
CA GLY A 48 18.25 -1.84 5.42
C GLY A 48 18.62 -0.82 4.37
N GLY A 49 19.92 -0.57 4.24
CA GLY A 49 20.47 0.56 3.50
C GLY A 49 20.04 0.61 2.05
N HIS A 50 19.87 1.84 1.57
CA HIS A 50 19.84 2.18 0.16
C HIS A 50 21.22 1.87 -0.44
N SER A 51 21.49 0.60 -0.75
CA SER A 51 22.65 0.24 -1.56
C SER A 51 22.33 0.58 -3.00
N GLY A 52 22.80 1.75 -3.42
CA GLY A 52 23.09 2.03 -4.82
C GLY A 52 21.96 2.68 -5.60
N LYS A 53 21.70 3.95 -5.35
CA LYS A 53 21.95 5.07 -6.28
C LYS A 53 21.78 6.38 -5.48
N LYS A 54 22.59 7.39 -5.78
CA LYS A 54 22.45 8.75 -5.20
C LYS A 54 21.13 9.37 -5.68
N GLY A 55 20.01 8.99 -5.07
CA GLY A 55 18.76 9.72 -5.17
C GLY A 55 18.85 11.00 -4.32
N ARG A 56 18.21 12.08 -4.76
CA ARG A 56 18.02 13.28 -3.96
C ARG A 56 17.22 12.90 -2.70
N ALA A 57 17.73 13.27 -1.53
CA ALA A 57 17.02 13.06 -0.28
C ALA A 57 15.68 13.82 -0.31
N ILE A 58 14.59 13.11 -0.03
CA ILE A 58 13.29 13.72 0.23
C ILE A 58 13.12 13.84 1.75
N GLU A 59 12.70 15.01 2.20
CA GLU A 59 12.32 15.22 3.60
C GLU A 59 10.94 14.62 3.81
N PHE A 60 10.82 13.68 4.75
CA PHE A 60 9.54 13.15 5.15
C PHE A 60 8.89 14.14 6.10
N VAL A 61 7.89 14.87 5.62
CA VAL A 61 7.01 15.68 6.45
C VAL A 61 5.87 14.80 6.93
N SER A 62 5.55 14.86 8.22
CA SER A 62 4.40 14.13 8.78
C SER A 62 3.10 14.60 8.13
N LEU A 63 2.16 13.67 7.93
CA LEU A 63 0.82 13.94 7.36
C LEU A 63 0.03 14.99 8.18
N ASP A 64 0.47 15.26 9.40
CA ASP A 64 -0.03 16.24 10.37
C ASP A 64 0.61 17.64 10.26
N GLY A 65 1.61 17.85 9.39
CA GLY A 65 2.35 19.11 9.25
C GLY A 65 1.96 19.93 8.02
N GLN A 66 1.35 21.09 8.24
CA GLN A 66 0.88 22.08 7.26
C GLN A 66 1.78 22.23 6.02
N SER A 67 1.30 21.80 4.85
CA SER A 67 1.91 22.10 3.57
C SER A 67 1.68 23.58 3.22
N THR A 68 2.69 24.42 3.32
CA THR A 68 2.66 25.78 2.74
C THR A 68 2.94 25.68 1.24
N PRO A 69 1.98 25.91 0.35
CA PRO A 69 2.26 26.01 -1.08
C PRO A 69 3.09 27.28 -1.34
N ALA A 70 4.16 27.14 -2.13
CA ALA A 70 4.93 28.25 -2.67
C ALA A 70 4.21 28.92 -3.84
#